data_AF-A0AAV5I9Y0-F1
#
_entry.id   AF-A0AAV5I9Y0-F1
#
_cell.length_a   1.000
_cell.length_b   1.000
_cell.length_c   1.000
_cell.angle_alpha   90.00
_cell.angle_beta   90.00
_cell.angle_gamma   90.00
#
_symmetry.space_group_name_H-M   'P 1'
#
loop_
_entity.id
_entity.type
_entity.pdbx_description
1 polymer ?
#
loop_
_entity_poly.entity_id
_entity_poly.type
_entity_poly.pdbx_seq_one_letter_code
_entity_poly.pdbx_strand_id
1 'polypeptide(L)'
;MHLKIRNILSFWDYRFLHERQIVSTSHRVLNAATLQPISRVQAVIGFSSSVSASTIIMNCEVCQLKELEVEHFQIHEVLSCILHTIVFHRALGLVRPKDVDLELFEITYVQCGDAEIEKKIREKIEEFISWVEKHPNKKSQICLSFYEVKSKQQSWFTNKTERLYWERWYVNLNVTQHPRAHSGKSHHSKVVVDPGESESEERSVRRAALEASIREVMFQIIKFANEKKDHVPSISEGIIHFPYEITFPSSSDSAFGMDVIKRMLQTGHPTMLS
;
A
#
# COMPACT_ATOMS: atom_id res chain seq x y z
N MET A 1 -1.24 -20.53 18.78
CA MET A 1 -1.01 -20.22 17.35
C MET A 1 -2.23 -20.43 16.44
N HIS A 2 -3.17 -21.36 16.77
CA HIS A 2 -4.33 -21.68 15.92
C HIS A 2 -5.45 -20.63 15.78
N LEU A 3 -5.56 -19.64 16.69
CA LEU A 3 -6.66 -18.66 16.65
C LEU A 3 -6.43 -17.48 15.68
N LYS A 4 -5.18 -17.15 15.34
CA LYS A 4 -4.86 -16.02 14.43
C LYS A 4 -5.00 -16.38 12.95
N ILE A 5 -4.78 -17.65 12.58
CA ILE A 5 -4.95 -18.15 11.21
C ILE A 5 -6.44 -18.24 10.81
N ARG A 6 -7.32 -18.53 11.78
CA ARG A 6 -8.77 -18.62 11.56
C ARG A 6 -9.40 -17.32 11.08
N ASN A 7 -8.94 -16.16 11.56
CA ASN A 7 -9.49 -14.86 11.17
C ASN A 7 -9.09 -14.43 9.75
N ILE A 8 -7.91 -14.89 9.29
CA ILE A 8 -7.46 -14.67 7.92
C ILE A 8 -8.32 -15.54 6.99
N LEU A 9 -8.41 -16.85 7.26
CA LEU A 9 -9.24 -17.78 6.48
C LEU A 9 -10.73 -17.39 6.44
N SER A 10 -11.30 -16.92 7.54
CA SER A 10 -12.70 -16.49 7.56
C SER A 10 -12.99 -15.28 6.66
N PHE A 11 -12.00 -14.41 6.44
CA PHE A 11 -12.13 -13.25 5.55
C PHE A 11 -12.01 -13.66 4.08
N TRP A 12 -11.09 -14.57 3.76
CA TRP A 12 -10.99 -15.18 2.43
C TRP A 12 -12.25 -15.97 2.09
N ASP A 13 -12.80 -16.75 3.03
CA ASP A 13 -14.09 -17.43 2.87
C ASP A 13 -15.24 -16.43 2.65
N TYR A 14 -15.30 -15.30 3.38
CA TYR A 14 -16.37 -14.32 3.20
C TYR A 14 -16.33 -13.63 1.83
N ARG A 15 -15.14 -13.24 1.35
CA ARG A 15 -14.98 -12.62 0.02
C ARG A 15 -15.29 -13.64 -1.10
N PHE A 16 -14.82 -14.87 -0.96
CA PHE A 16 -15.06 -15.96 -1.93
C PHE A 16 -16.51 -16.45 -1.95
N LEU A 17 -17.22 -16.44 -0.81
CA LEU A 17 -18.65 -16.77 -0.71
C LEU A 17 -19.54 -15.67 -1.31
N HIS A 18 -19.21 -14.40 -1.10
CA HIS A 18 -19.95 -13.28 -1.70
C HIS A 18 -19.83 -13.27 -3.23
N GLU A 19 -18.68 -13.68 -3.77
CA GLU A 19 -18.45 -13.83 -5.22
C GLU A 19 -19.30 -14.93 -5.86
N ARG A 20 -19.51 -16.09 -5.19
CA ARG A 20 -20.44 -17.11 -5.71
C ARG A 20 -21.88 -16.61 -5.78
N GLN A 21 -22.29 -15.74 -4.86
CA GLN A 21 -23.64 -15.20 -4.85
C GLN A 21 -23.87 -14.18 -5.97
N ILE A 22 -22.85 -13.38 -6.33
CA ILE A 22 -22.89 -12.42 -7.45
C ILE A 22 -22.82 -13.12 -8.82
N VAL A 23 -22.00 -14.19 -8.95
CA VAL A 23 -21.90 -14.95 -10.21
C VAL A 23 -23.14 -15.83 -10.43
N SER A 24 -23.78 -16.34 -9.36
CA SER A 24 -24.99 -17.17 -9.47
C SER A 24 -26.26 -16.37 -9.79
N THR A 25 -26.34 -15.09 -9.45
CA THR A 25 -27.50 -14.23 -9.81
C THR A 25 -27.41 -13.69 -11.23
N SER A 26 -26.21 -13.68 -11.85
CA SER A 26 -26.04 -13.23 -13.24
C SER A 26 -26.35 -14.30 -14.30
N HIS A 27 -26.34 -15.59 -13.92
CA HIS A 27 -26.60 -16.72 -14.83
C HIS A 27 -28.05 -17.22 -14.88
N ARG A 28 -29.02 -16.50 -14.28
CA ARG A 28 -30.44 -16.92 -14.28
C ARG A 28 -31.46 -15.91 -14.81
N VAL A 29 -31.03 -14.86 -15.51
CA VAL A 29 -31.97 -13.90 -16.11
C VAL A 29 -31.60 -13.55 -17.55
N LEU A 30 -31.52 -14.54 -18.43
CA LEU A 30 -31.68 -14.36 -19.88
C LEU A 30 -32.32 -15.63 -20.45
N ASN A 31 -33.66 -15.64 -20.49
CA ASN A 31 -34.49 -16.31 -21.51
C ASN A 31 -35.95 -16.38 -21.01
N ALA A 32 -36.79 -15.45 -21.44
CA ALA A 32 -38.15 -15.70 -21.93
C ALA A 32 -38.80 -14.36 -22.25
N ALA A 33 -39.11 -14.16 -23.53
CA ALA A 33 -39.82 -13.01 -24.05
C ALA A 33 -41.35 -13.22 -23.98
N THR A 34 -42.06 -12.08 -23.87
CA THR A 34 -43.41 -11.79 -24.42
C THR A 34 -44.66 -12.35 -23.69
N LEU A 35 -45.49 -11.45 -23.13
CA LEU A 35 -46.89 -11.15 -23.53
C LEU A 35 -47.59 -10.19 -22.52
N GLN A 36 -48.67 -9.54 -22.96
CA GLN A 36 -49.19 -8.21 -22.56
C GLN A 36 -50.15 -8.16 -21.31
N PRO A 37 -51.05 -7.14 -21.12
CA PRO A 37 -51.05 -6.28 -19.92
C PRO A 37 -52.29 -6.44 -19.03
N ILE A 38 -52.22 -6.19 -17.71
CA ILE A 38 -53.40 -5.87 -16.86
C ILE A 38 -52.99 -5.01 -15.64
N SER A 39 -53.61 -3.84 -15.57
CA SER A 39 -54.16 -3.07 -14.44
C SER A 39 -53.62 -3.19 -13.00
N ARG A 40 -53.26 -2.01 -12.46
CA ARG A 40 -53.52 -1.49 -11.10
C ARG A 40 -53.45 -2.46 -9.91
N VAL A 41 -52.43 -2.28 -9.06
CA VAL A 41 -52.61 -2.02 -7.61
C VAL A 41 -51.49 -1.08 -7.14
N GLN A 42 -51.87 0.06 -6.57
CA GLN A 42 -50.99 0.97 -5.82
C GLN A 42 -50.55 0.28 -4.52
N ALA A 43 -49.24 0.27 -4.25
CA ALA A 43 -48.71 0.16 -2.89
C ALA A 43 -47.62 1.22 -2.72
N VAL A 44 -48.06 2.32 -2.12
CA VAL A 44 -47.25 3.41 -1.61
C VAL A 44 -46.41 2.89 -0.47
N ILE A 45 -45.08 2.87 -0.63
CA ILE A 45 -44.17 3.06 0.50
C ILE A 45 -43.06 3.99 0.01
N GLY A 46 -43.22 5.26 0.32
CA GLY A 46 -42.17 6.25 0.12
C GLY A 46 -41.02 5.96 1.07
N PHE A 47 -39.83 5.77 0.50
CA PHE A 47 -38.59 6.17 1.15
C PHE A 47 -37.95 7.23 0.27
N SER A 48 -38.30 8.48 0.57
CA SER A 48 -37.46 9.61 0.24
C SER A 48 -36.22 9.50 1.11
N SER A 49 -35.11 9.07 0.52
CA SER A 49 -33.78 9.35 1.05
C SER A 49 -33.00 9.98 -0.09
N SER A 50 -33.22 11.28 -0.27
CA SER A 50 -32.17 12.16 -0.75
C SER A 50 -30.99 12.03 0.21
N VAL A 51 -30.06 11.12 -0.08
CA VAL A 51 -28.75 11.17 0.53
C VAL A 51 -28.09 12.39 -0.10
N SER A 52 -28.30 13.52 0.56
CA SER A 52 -27.47 14.71 0.47
C SER A 52 -26.03 14.21 0.31
N ALA A 53 -25.39 14.58 -0.80
CA ALA A 53 -23.94 14.52 -0.97
C ALA A 53 -23.32 15.50 0.03
N SER A 54 -23.45 15.17 1.31
CA SER A 54 -22.84 15.85 2.42
C SER A 54 -21.37 15.55 2.30
N THR A 55 -20.63 16.51 1.74
CA THR A 55 -19.23 16.84 2.02
C THR A 55 -18.61 15.87 3.04
N ILE A 56 -18.16 14.70 2.57
CA ILE A 56 -17.21 13.91 3.34
C ILE A 56 -15.95 14.75 3.28
N ILE A 57 -15.69 15.47 4.37
CA ILE A 57 -14.38 16.02 4.66
C ILE A 57 -13.44 14.81 4.61
N MET A 58 -12.76 14.62 3.49
CA MET A 58 -11.91 13.43 3.25
C MET A 58 -10.71 13.53 4.17
N ASN A 59 -10.87 13.04 5.40
CA ASN A 59 -9.74 12.81 6.29
C ASN A 59 -8.91 11.70 5.66
N CYS A 60 -7.75 12.07 5.13
CA CYS A 60 -6.78 11.11 4.63
C CYS A 60 -6.38 10.20 5.78
N GLU A 61 -6.75 8.92 5.70
CA GLU A 61 -6.38 7.93 6.70
C GLU A 61 -4.87 7.65 6.60
N VAL A 62 -4.21 7.50 7.74
CA VAL A 62 -2.76 7.29 7.79
C VAL A 62 -2.45 6.06 8.62
N CYS A 63 -1.77 5.10 8.00
CA CYS A 63 -1.22 3.93 8.67
C CYS A 63 0.31 4.03 8.75
N GLN A 64 0.83 4.16 9.96
CA GLN A 64 2.27 4.06 10.22
C GLN A 64 2.59 2.62 10.60
N LEU A 65 3.27 1.91 9.71
CA LEU A 65 3.64 0.53 9.96
C LEU A 65 4.82 0.44 10.93
N LYS A 66 4.89 -0.67 11.67
CA LYS A 66 6.04 -1.01 12.53
C LYS A 66 7.34 -0.86 11.73
N GLU A 67 8.34 -0.24 12.34
CA GLU A 67 9.67 -0.12 11.75
C GLU A 67 10.35 -1.50 11.67
N LEU A 68 11.00 -1.77 10.54
CA LEU A 68 11.68 -3.05 10.28
C LEU A 68 13.19 -2.84 10.20
N GLU A 69 13.92 -3.64 10.97
CA GLU A 69 15.38 -3.72 10.88
C GLU A 69 15.75 -4.67 9.75
N VAL A 70 16.45 -4.17 8.74
CA VAL A 70 16.77 -4.93 7.53
C VAL A 70 18.23 -4.75 7.15
N GLU A 71 18.81 -5.76 6.50
CA GLU A 71 20.04 -5.62 5.74
C GLU A 71 19.72 -5.19 4.30
N HIS A 72 20.70 -4.58 3.63
CA HIS A 72 20.50 -4.02 2.29
C HIS A 72 19.92 -5.02 1.28
N PHE A 73 20.41 -6.27 1.29
CA PHE A 73 19.94 -7.31 0.36
C PHE A 73 18.51 -7.80 0.65
N GLN A 74 17.96 -7.50 1.84
CA GLN A 74 16.60 -7.89 2.24
C GLN A 74 15.55 -6.85 1.82
N ILE A 75 15.96 -5.61 1.52
CA ILE A 75 15.03 -4.49 1.25
C ILE A 75 14.05 -4.82 0.14
N HIS A 76 14.54 -5.39 -0.97
CA HIS A 76 13.70 -5.68 -2.14
C HIS A 76 12.52 -6.58 -1.78
N GLU A 77 12.83 -7.69 -1.11
CA GLU A 77 11.84 -8.72 -0.79
C GLU A 77 10.87 -8.28 0.31
N VAL A 78 11.37 -7.61 1.35
CA VAL A 78 10.54 -7.06 2.43
C VAL A 78 9.56 -6.02 1.90
N LEU A 79 10.01 -5.07 1.07
CA LEU A 79 9.13 -4.07 0.49
C LEU A 79 8.16 -4.65 -0.53
N SER A 80 8.59 -5.63 -1.33
CA SER A 80 7.71 -6.33 -2.27
C SER A 80 6.54 -6.99 -1.52
N CYS A 81 6.83 -7.76 -0.47
CA CYS A 81 5.83 -8.38 0.40
C CYS A 81 4.82 -7.35 0.95
N ILE A 82 5.32 -6.25 1.54
CA ILE A 82 4.50 -5.24 2.21
C ILE A 82 3.64 -4.47 1.22
N LEU A 83 4.24 -3.94 0.14
CA LEU A 83 3.53 -3.10 -0.83
C LEU A 83 2.49 -3.89 -1.60
N HIS A 84 2.81 -5.13 -2.03
CA HIS A 84 1.81 -6.00 -2.66
C HIS A 84 0.69 -6.37 -1.71
N THR A 85 0.98 -6.65 -0.44
CA THR A 85 -0.05 -6.90 0.57
C THR A 85 -0.98 -5.70 0.72
N ILE A 86 -0.46 -4.47 0.79
CA ILE A 86 -1.28 -3.25 0.88
C ILE A 86 -2.16 -3.09 -0.37
N VAL A 87 -1.57 -3.18 -1.57
CA VAL A 87 -2.32 -3.02 -2.83
C VAL A 87 -3.39 -4.10 -2.97
N PHE A 88 -3.09 -5.35 -2.62
CA PHE A 88 -4.05 -6.45 -2.67
C PHE A 88 -5.28 -6.20 -1.78
N HIS A 89 -5.07 -5.70 -0.56
CA HIS A 89 -6.17 -5.38 0.38
C HIS A 89 -6.97 -4.13 -0.02
N ARG A 90 -6.48 -3.35 -0.98
CA ARG A 90 -7.16 -2.17 -1.56
C ARG A 90 -7.59 -2.34 -2.99
N ALA A 91 -7.36 -3.52 -3.58
CA ALA A 91 -7.87 -3.85 -4.90
C ALA A 91 -9.36 -4.23 -4.81
N LEU A 92 -10.15 -3.67 -5.72
CA LEU A 92 -11.60 -3.65 -5.63
C LEU A 92 -12.29 -4.45 -6.75
N GLY A 93 -11.55 -4.74 -7.82
CA GLY A 93 -12.03 -5.53 -8.94
C GLY A 93 -11.68 -7.01 -8.84
N LEU A 94 -11.94 -7.72 -9.93
CA LEU A 94 -11.51 -9.09 -10.16
C LEU A 94 -9.99 -9.12 -10.31
N VAL A 95 -9.28 -9.20 -9.18
CA VAL A 95 -7.85 -9.55 -9.18
C VAL A 95 -7.70 -11.05 -9.39
N ARG A 96 -6.53 -11.47 -9.89
CA ARG A 96 -6.14 -12.88 -9.91
C ARG A 96 -5.13 -13.07 -8.79
N PRO A 97 -5.56 -13.49 -7.58
CA PRO A 97 -4.64 -13.71 -6.48
C PRO A 97 -3.52 -14.66 -6.92
N LYS A 98 -2.29 -14.23 -6.68
CA LYS A 98 -1.11 -15.05 -6.92
C LYS A 98 -0.31 -15.10 -5.63
N ASP A 99 -0.10 -16.31 -5.15
CA ASP A 99 0.77 -16.59 -4.01
C ASP A 99 2.23 -16.45 -4.45
N VAL A 100 3.03 -15.78 -3.62
CA VAL A 100 4.46 -15.57 -3.83
C VAL A 100 5.18 -15.86 -2.52
N ASP A 101 6.11 -16.80 -2.57
CA ASP A 101 6.98 -17.13 -1.45
C ASP A 101 8.17 -16.18 -1.41
N LEU A 102 8.53 -15.72 -0.21
CA LEU A 102 9.80 -15.03 0.01
C LEU A 102 10.94 -16.06 0.00
N GLU A 103 12.01 -15.78 -0.75
CA GLU A 103 13.23 -16.57 -0.80
C GLU A 103 14.03 -16.48 0.52
N LEU A 104 14.00 -15.32 1.19
CA LEU A 104 14.74 -15.08 2.44
C LEU A 104 13.91 -15.33 3.70
N PHE A 105 12.65 -15.76 3.62
CA PHE A 105 11.79 -15.95 4.80
C PHE A 105 10.74 -17.04 4.56
N GLU A 106 10.30 -17.75 5.59
CA GLU A 106 9.22 -18.73 5.46
C GLU A 106 7.83 -18.05 5.47
N ILE A 107 7.64 -17.12 4.53
CA ILE A 107 6.45 -16.29 4.39
C ILE A 107 5.97 -16.35 2.93
N THR A 108 4.67 -16.59 2.78
CA THR A 108 3.95 -16.43 1.51
C THR A 108 3.05 -15.21 1.61
N TYR A 109 3.11 -14.32 0.62
CA TYR A 109 2.19 -13.20 0.47
C TYR A 109 1.41 -13.31 -0.83
N VAL A 110 0.36 -12.49 -0.96
CA VAL A 110 -0.51 -12.49 -2.15
C VAL A 110 -0.36 -11.18 -2.91
N GLN A 111 -0.23 -11.28 -4.24
CA GLN A 111 -0.28 -10.15 -5.16
C GLN A 111 -1.51 -10.22 -6.08
N CYS A 112 -1.83 -9.09 -6.72
CA CYS A 112 -3.01 -8.95 -7.59
C CYS A 112 -2.93 -9.73 -8.91
N GLY A 113 -1.75 -10.27 -9.26
CA GLY A 113 -1.50 -10.95 -10.54
C GLY A 113 -1.57 -10.03 -11.76
N ASP A 114 -1.39 -8.72 -11.55
CA ASP A 114 -1.43 -7.68 -12.56
C ASP A 114 0.01 -7.21 -12.87
N ALA A 115 0.42 -7.36 -14.12
CA ALA A 115 1.79 -7.08 -14.55
C ALA A 115 2.16 -5.58 -14.44
N GLU A 116 1.20 -4.66 -14.57
CA GLU A 116 1.45 -3.22 -14.45
C GLU A 116 1.71 -2.85 -12.98
N ILE A 117 0.92 -3.41 -12.06
CA ILE A 117 1.13 -3.25 -10.62
C ILE A 117 2.51 -3.83 -10.21
N GLU A 118 2.79 -5.06 -10.64
CA GLU A 118 4.06 -5.76 -10.35
C GLU A 118 5.28 -4.98 -10.86
N LYS A 119 5.21 -4.48 -12.09
CA LYS A 119 6.28 -3.66 -12.68
C LYS A 119 6.48 -2.36 -11.91
N LYS A 120 5.40 -1.62 -11.64
CA LYS A 120 5.48 -0.32 -10.95
C LYS A 120 6.01 -0.44 -9.52
N ILE A 121 5.60 -1.47 -8.77
CA ILE A 121 6.11 -1.71 -7.41
C ILE A 121 7.62 -2.02 -7.48
N ARG A 122 8.02 -2.92 -8.39
CA ARG A 122 9.44 -3.29 -8.57
C ARG A 122 10.32 -2.08 -8.90
N GLU A 123 9.94 -1.30 -9.91
CA GLU A 123 10.70 -0.10 -10.31
C GLU A 123 10.87 0.88 -9.15
N LYS A 124 9.81 1.10 -8.36
CA LYS A 124 9.87 1.99 -7.20
C LYS A 124 10.73 1.45 -6.06
N ILE A 125 10.77 0.14 -5.87
CA ILE A 125 11.68 -0.51 -4.92
C ILE A 125 13.14 -0.34 -5.38
N GLU A 126 13.44 -0.54 -6.66
CA GLU A 126 14.79 -0.37 -7.22
C GLU A 126 15.29 1.08 -7.10
N GLU A 127 14.43 2.05 -7.38
CA GLU A 127 14.75 3.47 -7.16
C GLU A 127 15.00 3.78 -5.68
N PHE A 128 14.19 3.19 -4.78
CA PHE A 128 14.34 3.37 -3.33
C PHE A 128 15.64 2.76 -2.81
N ILE A 129 15.99 1.53 -3.22
CA ILE A 129 17.26 0.88 -2.87
C ILE A 129 18.43 1.76 -3.30
N SER A 130 18.42 2.24 -4.55
CA SER A 130 19.44 3.16 -5.08
C SER A 130 19.53 4.47 -4.28
N TRP A 131 18.41 4.94 -3.73
CA TRP A 131 18.36 6.13 -2.88
C TRP A 131 18.96 5.88 -1.48
N VAL A 132 18.65 4.74 -0.86
CA VAL A 132 19.17 4.31 0.44
C VAL A 132 20.71 4.23 0.41
N GLU A 133 21.28 3.65 -0.65
CA GLU A 133 22.74 3.56 -0.83
C GLU A 133 23.42 4.94 -0.84
N LYS A 134 22.77 5.93 -1.47
CA LYS A 134 23.29 7.30 -1.59
C LYS A 134 23.08 8.13 -0.31
N HIS A 135 22.17 7.71 0.56
CA HIS A 135 21.74 8.48 1.73
C HIS A 135 21.73 7.65 3.02
N PRO A 136 22.86 7.05 3.43
CA PRO A 136 22.92 6.14 4.58
C PRO A 136 22.55 6.79 5.93
N ASN A 137 22.65 8.11 6.02
CA ASN A 137 22.32 8.89 7.24
C ASN A 137 20.89 9.46 7.23
N LYS A 138 20.06 9.08 6.25
CA LYS A 138 18.67 9.54 6.17
C LYS A 138 17.73 8.43 6.61
N LYS A 139 16.60 8.82 7.21
CA LYS A 139 15.54 7.88 7.55
C LYS A 139 15.03 7.22 6.28
N SER A 140 15.12 5.89 6.22
CA SER A 140 14.66 5.09 5.08
C SER A 140 13.17 4.86 5.18
N GLN A 141 12.37 5.82 4.69
CA GLN A 141 10.92 5.75 4.70
C GLN A 141 10.38 5.74 3.27
N ILE A 142 9.47 4.81 2.99
CA ILE A 142 8.70 4.73 1.74
C ILE A 142 7.21 4.83 2.06
N CYS A 143 6.48 5.55 1.23
CA CYS A 143 5.07 5.87 1.41
C CYS A 143 4.27 5.40 0.21
N LEU A 144 3.25 4.57 0.44
CA LEU A 144 2.25 4.23 -0.57
C LEU A 144 1.00 5.06 -0.29
N SER A 145 0.57 5.85 -1.27
CA SER A 145 -0.58 6.76 -1.14
C SER A 145 -1.64 6.43 -2.18
N PHE A 146 -2.88 6.25 -1.74
CA PHE A 146 -4.04 6.13 -2.63
C PHE A 146 -4.74 7.48 -2.77
N TYR A 147 -5.25 7.75 -3.97
CA TYR A 147 -5.93 9.02 -4.27
C TYR A 147 -7.06 8.86 -5.28
N GLU A 148 -7.99 9.81 -5.25
CA GLU A 148 -8.93 10.06 -6.34
C GLU A 148 -8.40 11.14 -7.26
N VAL A 149 -8.76 11.05 -8.54
CA VAL A 149 -8.48 12.09 -9.52
C VAL A 149 -9.75 12.91 -9.72
N LYS A 150 -9.77 14.15 -9.21
CA LYS A 150 -10.87 15.08 -9.51
C LYS A 150 -10.49 15.95 -10.70
N SER A 151 -11.21 15.78 -11.80
CA SER A 151 -11.25 16.77 -12.88
C SER A 151 -12.15 17.91 -12.43
N LYS A 152 -11.59 19.11 -12.22
CA LYS A 152 -12.45 20.30 -12.08
C LYS A 152 -13.11 20.56 -13.43
N GLN A 153 -14.40 20.89 -13.40
CA GLN A 153 -15.16 21.40 -14.55
C GLN A 153 -14.29 22.35 -15.36
N GLN A 154 -14.35 22.20 -16.68
CA GLN A 154 -13.55 22.87 -17.70
C GLN A 154 -13.71 24.40 -17.60
N SER A 155 -13.02 25.01 -16.64
CA SER A 155 -12.90 26.45 -16.53
C SER A 155 -11.80 26.87 -17.49
N TRP A 156 -12.20 26.98 -18.76
CA TRP A 156 -11.62 27.59 -19.97
C TRP A 156 -10.12 27.91 -20.14
N PHE A 157 -9.23 27.76 -19.15
CA PHE A 157 -7.78 27.97 -19.28
C PHE A 157 -6.86 27.13 -18.38
N THR A 158 -7.32 26.15 -17.59
CA THR A 158 -6.36 25.30 -16.85
C THR A 158 -6.92 23.92 -16.52
N ASN A 159 -6.41 22.87 -17.20
CA ASN A 159 -6.60 21.48 -16.82
C ASN A 159 -5.67 21.15 -15.65
N LYS A 160 -5.97 21.63 -14.43
CA LYS A 160 -5.26 21.20 -13.23
C LYS A 160 -5.98 19.99 -12.64
N THR A 161 -5.48 18.82 -12.95
CA THR A 161 -5.91 17.56 -12.35
C THR A 161 -5.49 17.54 -10.87
N GLU A 162 -6.46 17.50 -9.96
CA GLU A 162 -6.20 17.51 -8.51
C GLU A 162 -6.27 16.08 -7.96
N ARG A 163 -5.19 15.64 -7.29
CA ARG A 163 -5.14 14.36 -6.57
C ARG A 163 -5.65 14.56 -5.15
N LEU A 164 -6.71 13.85 -4.78
CA LEU A 164 -7.23 13.86 -3.43
C LEU A 164 -6.86 12.55 -2.73
N TYR A 165 -5.86 12.65 -1.85
CA TYR A 165 -5.38 11.51 -1.09
C TYR A 165 -6.37 11.15 0.01
N TRP A 166 -6.79 9.88 0.04
CA TRP A 166 -7.72 9.36 1.04
C TRP A 166 -7.07 8.32 1.96
N GLU A 167 -5.90 7.77 1.59
CA GLU A 167 -5.15 6.86 2.46
C GLU A 167 -3.64 6.88 2.19
N ARG A 168 -2.83 6.80 3.25
CA ARG A 168 -1.36 6.72 3.19
C ARG A 168 -0.80 5.65 4.11
N TRP A 169 0.15 4.89 3.59
CA TRP A 169 0.86 3.82 4.29
C TRP A 169 2.34 4.15 4.35
N TYR A 170 2.87 4.35 5.55
CA TYR A 170 4.28 4.63 5.76
C TYR A 170 5.01 3.38 6.24
N VAL A 171 5.95 2.90 5.42
CA VAL A 171 6.86 1.81 5.76
C VAL A 171 8.21 2.43 6.15
N ASN A 172 8.66 2.19 7.38
CA ASN A 172 9.96 2.66 7.87
C ASN A 172 10.92 1.47 7.92
N LEU A 173 12.11 1.64 7.36
CA LEU A 173 13.20 0.69 7.45
C LEU A 173 14.36 1.29 8.24
N ASN A 174 14.93 0.49 9.14
CA ASN A 174 16.23 0.74 9.74
C ASN A 174 17.25 -0.15 9.02
N VAL A 175 18.02 0.44 8.10
CA VAL A 175 18.93 -0.31 7.23
C VAL A 175 20.28 -0.46 7.91
N THR A 176 20.56 -1.66 8.39
CA THR A 176 21.82 -2.00 9.05
C THR A 176 22.91 -2.23 8.01
N GLN A 177 24.06 -1.58 8.20
CA GLN A 177 25.28 -1.87 7.46
C GLN A 177 26.15 -2.77 8.32
N HIS A 178 26.14 -4.08 8.06
CA HIS A 178 27.22 -4.90 8.56
C HIS A 178 28.48 -4.54 7.76
N PRO A 179 29.59 -4.15 8.41
CA PRO A 179 30.86 -4.08 7.74
C PRO A 179 31.08 -5.44 7.09
N ARG A 180 31.23 -5.47 5.76
CA ARG A 180 31.75 -6.68 5.11
C ARG A 180 33.00 -7.06 5.89
N ALA A 181 33.10 -8.30 6.34
CA ALA A 181 34.31 -8.86 6.90
C ALA A 181 35.41 -8.76 5.84
N HIS A 182 36.02 -7.57 5.73
CA HIS A 182 37.27 -7.39 5.05
C HIS A 182 38.25 -8.15 5.91
N SER A 183 38.77 -9.24 5.36
CA SER A 183 39.79 -10.10 5.91
C SER A 183 40.90 -9.30 6.61
N GLY A 184 40.70 -9.02 7.90
CA GLY A 184 41.70 -8.41 8.74
C GLY A 184 42.61 -9.50 9.26
N LYS A 185 43.84 -9.58 8.74
CA LYS A 185 44.91 -10.26 9.47
C LYS A 185 45.16 -9.43 10.75
N SER A 186 44.55 -9.86 11.85
CA SER A 186 44.80 -9.33 13.19
C SER A 186 45.19 -10.50 14.08
N HIS A 187 46.41 -10.42 14.61
CA HIS A 187 47.01 -11.40 15.48
C HIS A 187 46.45 -11.31 16.91
N HIS A 188 46.12 -12.48 17.46
CA HIS A 188 46.20 -12.84 18.88
C HIS A 188 45.08 -12.38 19.83
N SER A 189 44.20 -13.30 20.23
CA SER A 189 44.19 -13.87 21.59
C SER A 189 43.15 -14.98 21.71
N LYS A 190 43.47 -15.96 22.55
CA LYS A 190 42.86 -17.29 22.65
C LYS A 190 41.60 -17.24 23.53
N VAL A 191 40.43 -17.29 22.91
CA VAL A 191 39.18 -17.79 23.51
C VAL A 191 38.63 -18.81 22.52
N VAL A 192 38.51 -20.06 22.96
CA VAL A 192 38.06 -21.20 22.13
C VAL A 192 36.52 -21.19 22.13
N VAL A 193 35.95 -20.21 21.45
CA VAL A 193 34.59 -20.30 20.90
C VAL A 193 34.82 -20.24 19.40
N ASP A 194 34.36 -21.23 18.64
CA ASP A 194 34.52 -21.23 17.19
C ASP A 194 33.88 -19.94 16.65
N PRO A 195 34.66 -18.97 16.12
CA PRO A 195 34.12 -17.69 15.72
C PRO A 195 33.03 -17.81 14.63
N GLY A 196 33.07 -18.90 13.86
CA GLY A 196 32.09 -19.17 12.81
C GLY A 196 30.69 -19.55 13.31
N GLU A 197 30.59 -20.27 14.44
CA GLU A 197 29.30 -20.70 14.98
C GLU A 197 28.51 -19.52 15.56
N SER A 198 29.16 -18.64 16.33
CA SER A 198 28.53 -17.48 16.96
C SER A 198 27.97 -16.48 15.95
N GLU A 199 28.70 -16.18 14.87
CA GLU A 199 28.23 -15.27 13.82
C GLU A 199 27.05 -15.86 13.03
N SER A 200 27.06 -17.18 12.80
CA SER A 200 25.98 -17.88 12.10
C SER A 200 24.69 -17.90 12.92
N GLU A 201 24.81 -18.13 14.23
CA GLU A 201 23.69 -18.13 15.17
C GLU A 201 23.07 -16.74 15.26
N GLU A 202 23.88 -15.69 15.43
CA GLU A 202 23.40 -14.29 15.45
C GLU A 202 22.66 -13.92 14.16
N ARG A 203 23.17 -14.33 12.99
CA ARG A 203 22.49 -14.10 11.71
C ARG A 203 21.14 -14.83 11.65
N SER A 204 21.06 -16.05 12.17
CA SER A 204 19.81 -16.81 12.23
C SER A 204 18.78 -16.12 13.13
N VAL A 205 19.21 -15.61 14.30
CA VAL A 205 18.37 -14.89 15.25
C VAL A 205 17.84 -13.60 14.63
N ARG A 206 18.70 -12.84 13.95
CA ARG A 206 18.30 -11.61 13.23
C ARG A 206 17.30 -11.91 12.10
N ARG A 207 17.52 -12.96 11.33
CA ARG A 207 16.58 -13.41 10.28
C ARG A 207 15.22 -13.79 10.87
N ALA A 208 15.19 -14.57 11.95
CA ALA A 208 13.95 -14.98 12.61
C ALA A 208 13.19 -13.80 13.23
N ALA A 209 13.89 -12.82 13.81
CA ALA A 209 13.29 -11.60 14.36
C ALA A 209 12.67 -10.72 13.26
N LEU A 210 13.34 -10.58 12.13
CA LEU A 210 12.80 -9.88 10.96
C LEU A 210 11.59 -10.63 10.40
N GLU A 211 11.64 -11.95 10.26
CA GLU A 211 10.49 -12.75 9.81
C GLU A 211 9.25 -12.51 10.70
N ALA A 212 9.42 -12.58 12.02
CA ALA A 212 8.35 -12.32 12.97
C ALA A 212 7.78 -10.90 12.81
N SER A 213 8.65 -9.91 12.55
CA SER A 213 8.24 -8.52 12.34
C SER A 213 7.52 -8.30 11.01
N ILE A 214 7.90 -8.99 9.93
CA ILE A 214 7.16 -8.97 8.65
C ILE A 214 5.75 -9.51 8.86
N ARG A 215 5.61 -10.65 9.55
CA ARG A 215 4.29 -11.23 9.88
C ARG A 215 3.42 -10.27 10.69
N GLU A 216 4.02 -9.55 11.64
CA GLU A 216 3.34 -8.53 12.43
C GLU A 216 2.87 -7.35 11.57
N VAL A 217 3.71 -6.84 10.67
CA VAL A 217 3.36 -5.78 9.71
C VAL A 217 2.24 -6.23 8.78
N MET A 218 2.29 -7.45 8.24
CA MET A 218 1.20 -7.99 7.42
C MET A 218 -0.12 -8.02 8.20
N PHE A 219 -0.08 -8.46 9.46
CA PHE A 219 -1.27 -8.46 10.31
C PHE A 219 -1.76 -7.04 10.61
N GLN A 220 -0.86 -6.08 10.80
CA GLN A 220 -1.20 -4.67 10.97
C GLN A 220 -1.91 -4.12 9.74
N ILE A 221 -1.44 -4.45 8.53
CA ILE A 221 -2.08 -4.07 7.26
C ILE A 221 -3.50 -4.61 7.20
N ILE A 222 -3.68 -5.92 7.43
CA ILE A 222 -5.00 -6.57 7.40
C ILE A 222 -5.95 -5.92 8.42
N LYS A 223 -5.47 -5.70 9.64
CA LYS A 223 -6.25 -5.09 10.71
C LYS A 223 -6.70 -3.68 10.33
N PHE A 224 -5.76 -2.81 9.95
CA PHE A 224 -6.07 -1.45 9.55
C PHE A 224 -7.00 -1.43 8.33
N ALA A 225 -6.74 -2.30 7.35
CA ALA A 225 -7.54 -2.41 6.16
C ALA A 225 -9.01 -2.72 6.43
N ASN A 226 -9.27 -3.56 7.43
CA ASN A 226 -10.60 -3.96 7.87
C ASN A 226 -11.28 -2.91 8.76
N GLU A 227 -10.54 -2.28 9.66
CA GLU A 227 -11.05 -1.20 10.53
C GLU A 227 -11.42 0.05 9.74
N LYS A 228 -10.65 0.31 8.68
CA LYS A 228 -10.80 1.44 7.77
C LYS A 228 -11.29 0.91 6.43
N LYS A 229 -12.50 0.36 6.39
CA LYS A 229 -13.16 -0.07 5.15
C LYS A 229 -14.22 0.94 4.69
N ASP A 230 -14.84 1.63 5.62
CA ASP A 230 -15.96 2.55 5.35
C ASP A 230 -15.48 3.92 4.81
N HIS A 231 -14.18 4.20 4.87
CA HIS A 231 -13.58 5.43 4.30
C HIS A 231 -13.13 5.25 2.85
N VAL A 232 -13.18 4.02 2.32
CA VAL A 232 -12.75 3.72 0.96
C VAL A 232 -13.75 4.34 -0.02
N PRO A 233 -13.30 5.17 -1.00
CA PRO A 233 -14.22 5.86 -1.91
C PRO A 233 -15.06 4.91 -2.76
N SER A 234 -16.22 5.40 -3.21
CA SER A 234 -17.08 4.69 -4.17
C SER A 234 -16.39 4.58 -5.54
N ILE A 235 -16.60 3.45 -6.22
CA ILE A 235 -15.84 3.10 -7.42
C ILE A 235 -16.68 3.36 -8.67
N SER A 236 -16.05 3.88 -9.71
CA SER A 236 -16.61 3.91 -11.07
C SER A 236 -16.46 2.53 -11.74
N GLU A 237 -17.47 2.10 -12.51
CA GLU A 237 -17.44 0.82 -13.22
C GLU A 237 -16.15 0.64 -14.05
N GLY A 238 -15.51 -0.53 -13.92
CA GLY A 238 -14.33 -0.93 -14.71
C GLY A 238 -12.96 -0.66 -14.08
N ILE A 239 -12.87 -0.02 -12.91
CA ILE A 239 -11.59 0.22 -12.21
C ILE A 239 -11.25 -0.97 -11.29
N ILE A 240 -10.09 -1.59 -11.51
CA ILE A 240 -9.65 -2.78 -10.76
C ILE A 240 -8.94 -2.40 -9.45
N HIS A 241 -8.22 -1.28 -9.45
CA HIS A 241 -7.51 -0.74 -8.29
C HIS A 241 -7.61 0.79 -8.28
N PHE A 242 -7.60 1.40 -7.10
CA PHE A 242 -7.51 2.85 -7.01
C PHE A 242 -6.21 3.37 -7.61
N PRO A 243 -6.19 4.61 -8.13
CA PRO A 243 -4.96 5.32 -8.40
C PRO A 243 -4.10 5.37 -7.13
N TYR A 244 -2.82 5.05 -7.28
CA TYR A 244 -1.85 5.12 -6.19
C TYR A 244 -0.50 5.63 -6.68
N GLU A 245 0.31 6.10 -5.75
CA GLU A 245 1.71 6.43 -5.95
C GLU A 245 2.56 5.87 -4.82
N ILE A 246 3.82 5.63 -5.13
CA ILE A 246 4.84 5.22 -4.16
C ILE A 246 5.89 6.31 -4.16
N THR A 247 6.12 6.91 -3.00
CA THR A 247 7.03 8.04 -2.82
C THR A 247 7.99 7.76 -1.68
N PHE A 248 9.17 8.35 -1.77
CA PHE A 248 10.19 8.38 -0.74
C PHE A 248 10.95 9.69 -0.95
N PRO A 249 11.72 10.19 0.03
CA PRO A 249 12.44 11.45 -0.13
C PRO A 249 13.35 11.36 -1.36
N SER A 250 13.02 11.98 -2.48
CA SER A 250 13.88 11.98 -3.67
C SER A 250 15.00 13.01 -3.48
N SER A 251 16.21 12.72 -3.98
CA SER A 251 17.27 13.73 -4.13
C SER A 251 16.96 14.74 -5.25
N SER A 252 15.83 14.62 -5.94
CA SER A 252 15.41 15.56 -6.99
C SER A 252 13.88 15.58 -7.12
N ASP A 253 13.24 16.57 -6.51
CA ASP A 253 11.92 17.06 -6.93
C ASP A 253 12.08 18.44 -7.57
N SER A 254 12.71 18.41 -8.74
CA SER A 254 12.51 19.38 -9.81
C SER A 254 11.06 19.29 -10.31
N ALA A 255 10.13 19.93 -9.60
CA ALA A 255 8.86 20.46 -10.13
C ALA A 255 7.99 21.10 -9.04
N PHE A 256 8.07 20.62 -7.78
CA PHE A 256 7.12 21.05 -6.74
C PHE A 256 7.75 21.85 -5.58
N GLY A 257 9.07 21.72 -5.34
CA GLY A 257 9.76 22.47 -4.28
C GLY A 257 10.00 23.94 -4.63
N MET A 258 10.33 24.23 -5.90
CA MET A 258 10.64 25.59 -6.34
C MET A 258 9.41 26.51 -6.33
N ASP A 259 8.21 26.00 -6.63
CA ASP A 259 7.00 26.85 -6.70
C ASP A 259 6.48 27.31 -5.34
N VAL A 260 6.82 26.60 -4.27
CA VAL A 260 6.50 27.00 -2.88
C VAL A 260 7.55 27.97 -2.36
N ILE A 261 8.84 27.69 -2.59
CA ILE A 261 9.95 28.57 -2.20
C ILE A 261 9.87 29.90 -2.98
N LYS A 262 9.55 29.86 -4.27
CA LYS A 262 9.37 31.06 -5.11
C LYS A 262 8.16 31.90 -4.68
N ARG A 263 7.07 31.26 -4.21
CA ARG A 263 5.93 31.97 -3.60
C ARG A 263 6.29 32.61 -2.26
N MET A 264 7.09 31.95 -1.42
CA MET A 264 7.55 32.53 -0.15
C MET A 264 8.55 33.67 -0.34
N LEU A 265 9.36 33.64 -1.41
CA LEU A 265 10.30 34.72 -1.73
C LEU A 265 9.63 35.93 -2.40
N GLN A 266 8.44 35.76 -3.01
CA GLN A 266 7.70 36.85 -3.65
C GLN A 266 6.80 37.66 -2.69
N THR A 267 6.56 37.19 -1.46
CA THR A 267 5.75 37.93 -0.47
C THR A 267 6.55 38.93 0.36
N GLY A 268 7.80 39.23 -0.01
CA GLY A 268 8.62 40.26 0.63
C GLY A 268 8.40 41.64 0.02
N HIS A 269 7.53 42.43 0.67
CA HIS A 269 7.39 43.90 0.70
C HIS A 269 5.98 44.41 0.35
N PRO A 270 5.20 44.86 1.36
CA PRO A 270 4.13 45.81 1.10
C PRO A 270 4.76 47.18 0.83
N THR A 271 4.54 47.71 -0.37
CA THR A 271 4.78 49.12 -0.69
C THR A 271 3.84 49.97 0.17
N MET A 272 4.35 50.57 1.23
CA MET A 272 3.66 51.65 1.93
C MET A 272 3.70 52.88 1.03
N LEU A 273 2.60 53.15 0.34
CA LEU A 273 2.30 54.45 -0.22
C LEU A 273 1.65 55.28 0.90
N SER A 274 2.38 56.25 1.44
CA SER A 274 1.92 57.62 1.63
C SER A 274 3.07 58.54 2.01
#